data_AF-A0A8H8TXT7-F1
#
_entry.id   AF-A0A8H8TXT7-F1
#
_cell.length_a   1.000
_cell.length_b   1.000
_cell.length_c   1.000
_cell.angle_alpha   90.00
_cell.angle_beta   90.00
_cell.angle_gamma   90.00
#
_symmetry.space_group_name_H-M   'P 1'
#
loop_
_entity.id
_entity.type
_entity.pdbx_description
1 polymer ?
#
loop_
_entity_poly.entity_id
_entity_poly.type
_entity_poly.pdbx_seq_one_letter_code
_entity_poly.pdbx_strand_id
1 'polypeptide(L)'
;MTPRHTRPRDQSGASSQPQPAAIQPSDYESDVYDVPPPTTRSNTELNLSVLRRHCASISTILSIAPSAQIYTYVGGGWNKTDIEGTLFLCQTGGGGGDGGGVGYVVVVLNRRGLENLVIDLGMIENVEVTEEFLMVG
;
A
#
# COMPACT_ATOMS: atom_id res chain seq x y z
N MET A 1 -5.25 36.60 -55.71
CA MET A 1 -4.37 36.72 -56.90
C MET A 1 -2.93 36.69 -56.41
N THR A 2 -2.22 35.57 -56.57
CA THR A 2 -0.74 35.53 -56.61
C THR A 2 -0.28 36.20 -57.93
N PRO A 3 0.98 36.67 -58.14
CA PRO A 3 2.23 36.19 -57.52
C PRO A 3 3.39 37.23 -57.36
N ARG A 4 4.55 36.73 -56.87
CA ARG A 4 5.96 37.02 -57.30
C ARG A 4 6.49 38.47 -57.25
N HIS A 5 7.77 38.78 -57.02
CA HIS A 5 9.02 38.06 -56.80
C HIS A 5 10.09 39.11 -56.41
N THR A 6 11.08 38.68 -55.62
CA THR A 6 12.46 39.20 -55.50
C THR A 6 12.78 40.65 -55.12
N ARG A 7 13.53 40.71 -54.03
CA ARG A 7 14.45 41.76 -53.55
C ARG A 7 15.52 42.12 -54.59
N PRO A 8 16.12 43.31 -54.43
CA PRO A 8 17.58 43.38 -54.37
C PRO A 8 18.07 44.03 -53.08
N ARG A 9 19.28 43.60 -52.73
CA ARG A 9 20.09 43.91 -51.56
C ARG A 9 21.14 44.93 -51.98
N ASP A 10 21.35 45.97 -51.17
CA ASP A 10 22.68 46.40 -50.70
C ASP A 10 22.51 47.54 -49.67
N GLN A 11 23.00 47.34 -48.43
CA GLN A 11 24.25 47.90 -47.91
C GLN A 11 24.21 49.44 -47.95
N SER A 12 24.25 50.18 -46.85
CA SER A 12 25.18 50.08 -45.71
C SER A 12 24.86 51.21 -44.72
N GLY A 13 25.08 51.01 -43.42
CA GLY A 13 25.03 52.10 -42.46
C GLY A 13 25.08 51.62 -41.01
N ALA A 14 26.21 51.82 -40.37
CA ALA A 14 26.51 51.40 -39.00
C ALA A 14 25.71 52.18 -37.94
N SER A 15 25.28 51.50 -36.87
CA SER A 15 25.60 51.83 -35.47
C SER A 15 24.71 51.07 -34.46
N SER A 16 25.38 50.40 -33.52
CA SER A 16 24.97 50.09 -32.14
C SER A 16 23.55 49.56 -31.87
N GLN A 17 23.44 48.23 -31.71
CA GLN A 17 22.48 47.62 -30.79
C GLN A 17 23.15 46.43 -30.06
N PRO A 18 23.02 46.31 -28.74
CA PRO A 18 23.45 45.12 -28.02
C PRO A 18 22.64 43.93 -28.52
N GLN A 19 23.32 42.87 -28.97
CA GLN A 19 22.66 41.62 -29.33
C GLN A 19 21.85 41.14 -28.12
N PRO A 20 20.54 40.86 -28.25
CA PRO A 20 19.86 40.07 -27.26
C PRO A 20 20.56 38.71 -27.25
N ALA A 21 21.12 38.33 -26.10
CA ALA A 21 21.66 37.00 -25.89
C ALA A 21 20.62 36.01 -26.42
N ALA A 22 21.00 35.21 -27.43
CA ALA A 22 20.19 34.09 -27.85
C ALA A 22 19.92 33.29 -26.57
N ILE A 23 18.66 33.21 -26.16
CA ILE A 23 18.22 32.35 -25.07
C ILE A 23 18.58 30.96 -25.56
N GLN A 24 19.70 30.44 -25.07
CA GLN A 24 20.07 29.04 -25.22
C GLN A 24 18.90 28.27 -24.62
N PRO A 25 18.14 27.46 -25.39
CA PRO A 25 17.21 26.54 -24.78
C PRO A 25 18.03 25.69 -23.83
N SER A 26 17.78 25.81 -22.52
CA SER A 26 18.43 24.94 -21.54
C SER A 26 18.09 23.51 -21.93
N ASP A 27 19.11 22.73 -22.25
CA ASP A 27 19.03 21.30 -22.59
C ASP A 27 18.42 20.54 -21.41
N TYR A 28 17.09 20.48 -21.37
CA TYR A 28 16.35 19.57 -20.51
C TYR A 28 16.33 18.21 -21.20
N GLU A 29 17.51 17.62 -21.42
CA GLU A 29 17.63 16.20 -21.74
C GLU A 29 17.28 15.41 -20.48
N SER A 30 15.96 15.23 -20.29
CA SER A 30 15.35 13.94 -20.02
C SER A 30 16.16 12.97 -19.14
N ASP A 31 16.34 13.30 -17.86
CA ASP A 31 16.41 12.29 -16.80
C ASP A 31 15.02 11.63 -16.66
N VAL A 32 14.59 10.93 -17.71
CA VAL A 32 13.48 9.97 -17.61
C VAL A 32 14.10 8.78 -16.92
N TYR A 33 14.05 8.81 -15.59
CA TYR A 33 14.29 7.64 -14.77
C TYR A 33 13.47 6.51 -15.36
N ASP A 34 14.13 5.41 -15.71
CA ASP A 34 13.51 4.18 -16.18
C ASP A 34 12.64 3.66 -15.02
N VAL A 35 11.41 4.17 -14.90
CA VAL A 35 10.50 3.80 -13.83
C VAL A 35 10.15 2.35 -14.11
N PRO A 36 10.58 1.38 -13.27
CA PRO A 36 10.23 0.00 -13.50
C PRO A 36 8.71 -0.11 -13.60
N PRO A 37 8.20 -0.94 -14.53
CA PRO A 37 6.77 -1.06 -14.74
C PRO A 37 6.08 -1.33 -13.40
N PRO A 38 4.93 -0.67 -13.13
CA PRO A 38 4.24 -0.80 -11.86
C PRO A 38 4.02 -2.28 -11.55
N THR A 39 4.31 -2.68 -10.31
CA THR A 39 4.20 -4.08 -9.90
C THR A 39 2.80 -4.59 -10.22
N THR A 40 2.70 -5.66 -11.00
CA THR A 40 1.43 -6.25 -11.47
C THR A 40 0.63 -6.94 -10.36
N ARG A 41 1.17 -6.99 -9.13
CA ARG A 41 0.53 -7.70 -8.02
C ARG A 41 -0.67 -6.93 -7.51
N SER A 42 -1.77 -7.65 -7.31
CA SER A 42 -2.97 -7.10 -6.67
C SER A 42 -2.70 -6.75 -5.19
N ASN A 43 -3.46 -5.79 -4.64
CA ASN A 43 -3.41 -5.48 -3.20
C ASN A 43 -3.63 -6.74 -2.34
N THR A 44 -4.50 -7.66 -2.79
CA THR A 44 -4.75 -8.93 -2.12
C THR A 44 -3.49 -9.80 -2.08
N GLU A 45 -2.77 -9.94 -3.19
CA GLU A 45 -1.49 -10.69 -3.22
C GLU A 45 -0.42 -10.07 -2.33
N LEU A 46 -0.34 -8.74 -2.31
CA LEU A 46 0.58 -8.02 -1.44
C LEU A 46 0.23 -8.27 0.03
N ASN A 47 -1.02 -8.06 0.42
CA ASN A 47 -1.49 -8.31 1.79
C ASN A 47 -1.26 -9.76 2.20
N LEU A 48 -1.58 -10.73 1.34
CA LEU A 48 -1.36 -12.15 1.60
C LEU A 48 0.13 -12.45 1.81
N SER A 49 1.01 -11.84 1.01
CA SER A 49 2.46 -11.99 1.17
C SER A 49 2.98 -11.42 2.49
N VAL A 50 2.38 -10.34 3.00
CA VAL A 50 2.71 -9.77 4.31
C VAL A 50 2.20 -10.68 5.44
N LEU A 51 0.93 -11.09 5.37
CA LEU A 51 0.31 -11.95 6.38
C LEU A 51 1.05 -13.28 6.56
N ARG A 52 1.52 -13.88 5.46
CA ARG A 52 2.30 -15.14 5.49
C ARG A 52 3.65 -15.03 6.20
N ARG A 53 4.18 -13.82 6.43
CA ARG A 53 5.37 -13.62 7.27
C ARG A 53 5.08 -13.82 8.75
N HIS A 54 3.83 -13.61 9.17
CA HIS A 54 3.38 -13.79 10.55
C HIS A 54 2.74 -15.16 10.76
N CYS A 55 2.03 -15.68 9.76
CA CYS A 55 1.42 -17.01 9.81
C CYS A 55 1.48 -17.67 8.43
N ALA A 56 2.44 -18.57 8.24
CA ALA A 56 2.73 -19.17 6.93
C ALA A 56 1.60 -20.04 6.37
N SER A 57 0.73 -20.58 7.24
CA SER A 57 -0.41 -21.44 6.85
C SER A 57 -1.61 -20.68 6.28
N ILE A 58 -1.59 -19.33 6.30
CA ILE A 58 -2.65 -18.52 5.71
C ILE A 58 -2.76 -18.78 4.21
N SER A 59 -3.92 -19.28 3.79
CA SER A 59 -4.25 -19.58 2.40
C SER A 59 -5.03 -18.43 1.75
N THR A 60 -6.01 -17.87 2.47
CA THR A 60 -6.99 -16.94 1.90
C THR A 60 -7.34 -15.84 2.89
N ILE A 61 -7.48 -14.60 2.41
CA ILE A 61 -8.09 -13.50 3.18
C ILE A 61 -9.60 -13.55 2.96
N LEU A 62 -10.37 -13.74 4.02
CA LEU A 62 -11.84 -13.81 3.99
C LEU A 62 -12.48 -12.44 4.14
N SER A 63 -11.94 -11.62 5.04
CA SER A 63 -12.45 -10.27 5.30
C SER A 63 -11.34 -9.34 5.80
N ILE A 64 -11.55 -8.05 5.58
CA ILE A 64 -10.63 -6.98 5.97
C ILE A 64 -11.45 -5.89 6.66
N ALA A 65 -11.07 -5.54 7.88
CA ALA A 65 -11.51 -4.32 8.52
C ALA A 65 -10.40 -3.27 8.43
N PRO A 66 -10.65 -2.09 7.82
CA PRO A 66 -9.61 -1.07 7.63
C PRO A 66 -9.03 -0.50 8.93
N SER A 67 -9.72 -0.65 10.07
CA SER A 67 -9.25 -0.23 11.37
C SER A 67 -9.84 -1.11 12.46
N ALA A 68 -9.01 -1.51 13.42
CA ALA A 68 -9.38 -2.22 14.63
C ALA A 68 -8.53 -1.71 15.79
N GLN A 69 -9.17 -1.49 16.94
CA GLN A 69 -8.54 -1.09 18.18
C GLN A 69 -8.67 -2.24 19.19
N ILE A 70 -7.55 -2.71 19.74
CA ILE A 70 -7.56 -3.85 20.66
C ILE A 70 -7.64 -3.40 22.11
N TYR A 71 -8.52 -4.07 22.86
CA TYR A 71 -8.70 -3.93 24.30
C TYR A 71 -8.49 -5.30 24.96
N THR A 72 -8.02 -5.30 26.21
CA THR A 72 -7.85 -6.51 27.02
C THR A 72 -8.64 -6.37 28.30
N TYR A 73 -9.31 -7.44 28.73
CA TYR A 73 -10.03 -7.47 29.99
C TYR A 73 -9.14 -8.04 31.09
N VAL A 74 -8.74 -7.22 32.06
CA VAL A 74 -7.86 -7.63 33.17
C VAL A 74 -8.33 -6.94 34.45
N GLY A 75 -8.43 -7.69 35.55
CA GLY A 75 -8.75 -7.12 36.87
C GLY A 75 -10.15 -6.52 36.97
N GLY A 76 -11.12 -7.04 36.21
CA GLY A 76 -12.50 -6.57 36.26
C GLY A 76 -12.83 -5.41 35.31
N GLY A 77 -11.87 -4.95 34.51
CA GLY A 77 -12.04 -3.81 33.61
C GLY A 77 -11.36 -3.97 32.25
N TRP A 78 -11.82 -3.19 31.29
CA TRP A 78 -11.25 -3.11 29.94
C TRP A 78 -10.10 -2.11 29.91
N ASN A 79 -8.95 -2.54 29.42
CA ASN A 79 -7.77 -1.72 29.22
C ASN A 79 -7.48 -1.60 27.72
N LYS A 80 -7.31 -0.37 27.25
CA LYS A 80 -6.88 -0.09 25.88
C LYS A 80 -5.43 -0.54 25.71
N THR A 81 -5.14 -1.27 24.64
CA THR A 81 -3.77 -1.64 24.26
C THR A 81 -3.17 -0.63 23.28
N ASP A 82 -1.89 -0.77 22.99
CA ASP A 82 -1.18 -0.01 21.95
C ASP A 82 -1.32 -0.62 20.54
N ILE A 83 -2.05 -1.74 20.40
CA ILE A 83 -2.31 -2.40 19.12
C ILE A 83 -3.53 -1.76 18.44
N GLU A 84 -3.26 -1.08 17.33
CA GLU A 84 -4.28 -0.43 16.50
C GLU A 84 -3.87 -0.54 15.03
N GLY A 85 -4.74 -1.06 14.17
CA GLY A 85 -4.39 -1.21 12.76
C GLY A 85 -5.39 -1.98 11.91
N THR A 86 -4.93 -2.56 10.81
CA THR A 86 -5.81 -3.30 9.88
C THR A 86 -6.04 -4.71 10.41
N LEU A 87 -7.30 -5.12 10.55
CA LEU A 87 -7.67 -6.49 10.91
C LEU A 87 -7.98 -7.31 9.67
N PHE A 88 -7.48 -8.54 9.65
CA PHE A 88 -7.70 -9.54 8.62
C PHE A 88 -8.27 -10.80 9.26
N LEU A 89 -9.41 -11.26 8.75
CA LEU A 89 -9.90 -12.61 9.01
C LEU A 89 -9.39 -13.51 7.87
N CYS A 90 -8.63 -14.54 8.21
CA CYS A 90 -7.98 -15.41 7.24
C CYS A 90 -8.35 -16.87 7.46
N GLN A 91 -8.43 -17.61 6.36
CA GLN A 91 -8.47 -19.06 6.38
C GLN A 91 -7.04 -19.61 6.39
N THR A 92 -6.80 -20.66 7.17
CA THR A 92 -5.55 -21.41 7.18
C THR A 92 -5.77 -22.80 6.58
N GLY A 93 -4.79 -23.28 5.81
CA GLY A 93 -4.78 -24.62 5.24
C GLY A 93 -3.99 -25.58 6.12
N GLY A 94 -4.52 -26.80 6.32
CA GLY A 94 -3.87 -27.87 7.07
C GLY A 94 -2.49 -28.21 6.50
N GLY A 95 -1.45 -28.08 7.32
CA GLY A 95 -0.11 -28.48 6.97
C GLY A 95 -0.01 -30.01 6.87
N GLY A 96 0.05 -30.53 5.63
CA GLY A 96 0.81 -31.73 5.26
C GLY A 96 0.73 -33.00 6.11
N GLY A 97 -0.36 -33.28 6.82
CA GLY A 97 -0.56 -34.53 7.58
C GLY A 97 -2.02 -34.92 7.63
N ASP A 98 -2.29 -36.23 7.45
CA ASP A 98 -3.62 -36.85 7.37
C ASP A 98 -4.57 -36.33 8.45
N GLY A 99 -5.55 -35.50 8.04
CA GLY A 99 -6.57 -34.92 8.92
C GLY A 99 -6.57 -33.39 9.04
N GLY A 100 -5.74 -32.68 8.29
CA GLY A 100 -5.64 -31.21 8.31
C GLY A 100 -6.93 -30.48 7.90
N GLY A 101 -7.81 -30.22 8.86
CA GLY A 101 -9.01 -29.41 8.70
C GLY A 101 -8.73 -27.96 8.33
N VAL A 102 -9.75 -27.26 7.86
CA VAL A 102 -9.70 -25.81 7.61
C VAL A 102 -9.68 -25.09 8.96
N GLY A 103 -8.64 -24.29 9.19
CA GLY A 103 -8.54 -23.40 10.34
C GLY A 103 -8.83 -21.95 9.99
N TYR A 104 -8.95 -21.10 11.01
CA TYR A 104 -9.17 -19.66 10.84
C TYR A 104 -8.32 -18.87 11.82
N VAL A 105 -7.77 -17.75 11.37
CA VAL A 105 -6.92 -16.88 12.17
C VAL A 105 -7.34 -15.42 11.97
N VAL A 106 -7.33 -14.66 13.05
CA VAL A 106 -7.45 -13.20 13.02
C VAL A 106 -6.07 -12.60 13.17
N VAL A 107 -5.71 -11.71 12.25
CA VAL A 107 -4.43 -10.98 12.30
C VAL A 107 -4.71 -9.49 12.34
N VAL A 108 -4.08 -8.76 13.26
CA VAL A 108 -4.09 -7.30 13.28
C VAL A 108 -2.68 -6.80 13.04
N LEU A 109 -2.49 -6.15 11.89
CA LEU A 109 -1.22 -5.49 11.55
C LEU A 109 -1.21 -4.10 12.19
N ASN A 110 -0.37 -3.93 13.20
CA ASN A 110 -0.28 -2.73 14.00
C ASN A 110 0.35 -1.58 13.22
N ARG A 111 -0.27 -0.39 13.29
CA ARG A 111 0.23 0.85 12.68
C ARG A 111 1.01 1.72 13.67
N ARG A 112 0.87 1.45 14.97
CA ARG A 112 1.46 2.23 16.06
C ARG A 112 2.74 1.64 16.62
N GLY A 113 3.00 0.38 16.36
CA GLY A 113 4.16 -0.37 16.84
C GLY A 113 4.50 -1.53 15.92
N LEU A 114 5.52 -2.30 16.30
CA LEU A 114 5.98 -3.48 15.55
C LEU A 114 5.28 -4.77 15.99
N GLU A 115 4.58 -4.73 17.12
CA GLU A 115 3.88 -5.88 17.67
C GLU A 115 2.53 -6.04 17.00
N ASN A 116 2.39 -7.13 16.23
CA ASN A 116 1.14 -7.52 15.58
C ASN A 116 0.43 -8.57 16.42
N LEU A 117 -0.90 -8.58 16.33
CA LEU A 117 -1.72 -9.59 17.00
C LEU A 117 -2.07 -10.73 16.03
N VAL A 118 -1.91 -11.96 16.47
CA VAL A 118 -2.33 -13.18 15.74
C VAL A 118 -3.12 -14.04 16.71
N ILE A 119 -4.39 -14.31 16.39
CA ILE A 119 -5.29 -15.13 17.22
C ILE A 119 -5.78 -16.31 16.37
N ASP A 120 -5.45 -17.52 16.80
CA ASP A 120 -6.01 -18.74 16.24
C ASP A 120 -7.43 -18.95 16.78
N LEU A 121 -8.43 -18.89 15.90
CA LEU A 121 -9.83 -19.05 16.28
C LEU A 121 -10.17 -20.48 16.70
N GLY A 122 -9.33 -21.47 16.39
CA GLY A 122 -9.49 -22.84 16.89
C GLY A 122 -9.24 -22.98 18.40
N MET A 123 -8.59 -21.98 19.01
CA MET A 123 -8.27 -21.95 20.45
C MET A 123 -9.25 -21.08 21.25
N ILE A 124 -10.20 -20.43 20.58
CA ILE A 124 -11.19 -19.56 21.22
C ILE A 124 -12.42 -20.39 21.59
N GLU A 125 -12.85 -20.31 22.84
CA GLU A 125 -14.02 -21.04 23.32
C GLU A 125 -15.30 -20.26 23.06
N ASN A 126 -15.26 -18.94 23.25
CA ASN A 126 -16.43 -18.07 23.17
C ASN A 126 -16.17 -16.86 22.30
N VAL A 127 -17.15 -16.55 21.44
CA VAL A 127 -17.16 -15.33 20.62
C VAL A 127 -18.50 -14.64 20.85
N GLU A 128 -18.42 -13.38 21.25
CA GLU A 128 -19.59 -12.50 21.37
C GLU A 128 -19.41 -11.31 20.44
N VAL A 129 -20.45 -11.02 19.65
CA VAL A 129 -20.49 -9.88 18.74
C VAL A 129 -21.63 -8.98 19.17
N THR A 130 -21.28 -7.76 19.53
CA THR A 130 -22.20 -6.66 19.80
C THR A 130 -22.19 -5.68 18.63
N GLU A 131 -22.97 -4.61 18.70
CA GLU A 131 -22.99 -3.57 17.66
C GLU A 131 -21.61 -2.88 17.52
N GLU A 132 -20.86 -2.76 18.62
CA GLU A 132 -19.62 -1.99 18.67
C GLU A 132 -18.36 -2.86 18.84
N PHE A 133 -18.48 -4.07 19.41
CA PHE A 133 -17.34 -4.89 19.82
C PHE A 133 -17.48 -6.35 19.39
N LEU A 134 -16.34 -6.90 18.97
CA LEU A 134 -16.10 -8.34 18.88
C LEU A 134 -15.25 -8.75 20.09
N MET A 135 -15.78 -9.63 20.92
CA MET A 135 -15.14 -10.13 22.14
C MET A 135 -14.81 -11.61 21.94
N VAL A 136 -13.60 -11.99 22.32
CA VAL A 136 -13.09 -13.37 22.26
C VAL A 136 -12.54 -13.76 23.62
N GLY A 137 -12.85 -14.98 24.05
CA GLY A 137 -12.47 -15.52 25.36
C GLY A 137 -12.25 -17.03 25.32
#